data_AF-A0A8H7BXL0-F1
#
_entry.id   AF-A0A8H7BXL0-F1
#
_cell.length_a   1.000
_cell.length_b   1.000
_cell.length_c   1.000
_cell.angle_alpha   90.00
_cell.angle_beta   90.00
_cell.angle_gamma   90.00
#
_symmetry.space_group_name_H-M   'P 1'
#
loop_
_entity.id
_entity.type
_entity.pdbx_description
1 polymer ?
#
loop_
_entity_poly.entity_id
_entity_poly.type
_entity_poly.pdbx_seq_one_letter_code
_entity_poly.pdbx_strand_id
1 'polypeptide(L)'
;MSSRTSNHNNSFTWLVFMNEKWVPFDVPNQSKLEQTLSLGGTFVDVTDSHFPDVKRVRVFPKNNYLSYLGVKYRLSRIMQPDAWLDHVNLHREKEKMEGRIWTIS
;
A
#
# COMPACT_ATOMS: atom_id res chain seq x y z
N MET A 1 -5.20 29.23 20.18
CA MET A 1 -5.94 28.23 19.40
C MET A 1 -5.03 27.75 18.28
N SER A 2 -4.30 26.64 18.49
CA SER A 2 -3.48 26.03 17.44
C SER A 2 -4.24 24.84 16.89
N SER A 3 -4.78 24.99 15.69
CA SER A 3 -5.31 23.89 14.89
C SER A 3 -4.19 22.89 14.64
N ARG A 4 -4.23 21.72 15.30
CA ARG A 4 -3.45 20.56 14.88
C ARG A 4 -3.96 20.14 13.51
N THR A 5 -3.27 20.54 12.46
CA THR A 5 -3.44 19.91 11.15
C THR A 5 -2.85 18.52 11.25
N SER A 6 -3.69 17.50 11.43
CA SER A 6 -3.30 16.12 11.18
C SER A 6 -2.91 16.02 9.70
N ASN A 7 -1.61 15.97 9.43
CA ASN A 7 -1.11 15.47 8.15
C ASN A 7 -1.61 14.03 8.03
N HIS A 8 -2.76 13.87 7.36
CA HIS A 8 -3.21 12.58 6.89
C HIS A 8 -2.22 12.18 5.79
N ASN A 9 -1.18 11.45 6.19
CA ASN A 9 -0.32 10.76 5.24
C ASN A 9 -1.20 9.66 4.61
N ASN A 10 -1.97 10.02 3.58
CA ASN A 10 -2.81 9.10 2.82
C ASN A 10 -1.93 7.95 2.30
N SER A 11 -1.91 6.84 3.02
CA SER A 11 -1.22 5.62 2.60
C SER A 11 -2.02 5.02 1.45
N PHE A 12 -1.44 4.94 0.26
CA PHE A 12 -2.06 4.26 -0.87
C PHE A 12 -1.49 2.85 -1.00
N THR A 13 -2.34 1.92 -1.43
CA THR A 13 -1.93 0.55 -1.80
C THR A 13 -2.37 0.26 -3.22
N TRP A 14 -1.42 -0.19 -4.02
CA TRP A 14 -1.59 -0.71 -5.36
C TRP A 14 -1.85 -2.20 -5.33
N LEU A 15 -2.90 -2.61 -6.04
CA LEU A 15 -3.37 -3.97 -6.15
C LEU A 15 -3.45 -4.36 -7.62
N VAL A 16 -3.00 -5.57 -7.96
CA VAL A 16 -3.28 -6.20 -9.26
C VAL A 16 -4.36 -7.26 -9.09
N PHE A 17 -5.27 -7.35 -10.07
CA PHE A 17 -6.26 -8.42 -10.11
C PHE A 17 -5.69 -9.65 -10.82
N MET A 18 -5.39 -10.71 -10.07
CA MET A 18 -4.87 -11.97 -10.58
C MET A 18 -5.46 -13.15 -9.84
N ASN A 19 -5.66 -14.28 -10.53
CA ASN A 19 -6.24 -15.49 -9.94
C ASN A 19 -7.54 -15.20 -9.18
N GLU A 20 -8.41 -14.39 -9.79
CA GLU A 20 -9.72 -13.98 -9.26
C GLU A 20 -9.68 -13.17 -7.95
N LYS A 21 -8.52 -12.62 -7.58
CA LYS A 21 -8.35 -11.81 -6.36
C LYS A 21 -7.51 -10.56 -6.60
N TRP A 22 -7.71 -9.57 -5.75
CA TRP A 22 -6.82 -8.41 -5.65
C TRP A 22 -5.64 -8.74 -4.75
N VAL A 23 -4.42 -8.62 -5.27
CA VAL A 23 -3.18 -8.84 -4.51
C VAL A 23 -2.31 -7.59 -4.52
N PRO A 24 -1.67 -7.23 -3.40
CA PRO A 24 -0.81 -6.05 -3.33
C PRO A 24 0.49 -6.27 -4.10
N PHE A 25 0.99 -5.23 -4.79
CA PHE A 25 2.36 -5.22 -5.28
C PHE A 25 3.37 -5.27 -4.14
N ASP A 26 4.58 -5.73 -4.44
CA ASP A 26 5.71 -5.66 -3.52
C ASP A 26 5.93 -4.20 -3.05
N VAL A 27 6.28 -4.02 -1.78
CA VAL A 27 6.45 -2.70 -1.15
C VAL A 27 7.35 -1.73 -1.96
N PRO A 28 8.50 -2.15 -2.53
CA PRO A 28 9.31 -1.24 -3.34
C PRO A 28 8.62 -0.77 -4.63
N ASN A 29 7.71 -1.58 -5.17
CA ASN A 29 6.96 -1.24 -6.38
C ASN A 29 5.81 -0.29 -6.09
N GLN A 30 5.20 -0.38 -4.90
CA GLN A 30 4.22 0.60 -4.41
C GLN A 30 4.75 2.03 -4.53
N SER A 31 5.94 2.29 -3.98
CA SER A 31 6.57 3.62 -4.02
C SER A 31 6.91 4.09 -5.42
N LYS A 32 7.36 3.19 -6.31
CA LYS A 32 7.65 3.53 -7.71
C LYS A 32 6.39 3.93 -8.47
N LEU A 33 5.27 3.24 -8.24
CA LEU A 33 3.98 3.54 -8.87
C LEU A 33 3.47 4.92 -8.43
N GLU A 34 3.53 5.21 -7.12
CA GLU A 34 3.20 6.53 -6.57
C GLU A 34 4.10 7.63 -7.16
N GLN A 35 5.41 7.45 -7.14
CA GLN A 35 6.35 8.41 -7.70
C GLN A 35 6.09 8.67 -9.19
N THR A 36 5.81 7.62 -9.97
CA THR A 36 5.50 7.73 -11.39
C THR A 36 4.24 8.57 -11.61
N LEU A 37 3.18 8.36 -10.82
CA LEU A 37 2.00 9.22 -10.88
C LEU A 37 2.31 10.67 -10.51
N SER A 38 3.04 10.90 -9.42
CA SER A 38 3.36 12.25 -8.94
C SER A 38 4.19 13.05 -9.95
N LEU A 39 5.06 12.37 -10.71
CA LEU A 39 5.88 12.99 -11.76
C LEU A 39 5.16 13.07 -13.11
N GLY A 40 3.89 12.66 -13.19
CA GLY A 40 3.13 12.66 -14.46
C GLY A 40 3.63 11.63 -15.48
N GLY A 41 4.34 10.59 -15.04
CA GLY A 41 4.87 9.54 -15.89
C GLY A 41 3.76 8.64 -16.47
N THR A 42 4.03 8.08 -17.66
CA THR A 42 3.07 7.24 -18.38
C THR A 42 3.11 5.78 -17.92
N PHE A 43 4.32 5.25 -17.72
CA PHE A 43 4.54 3.86 -17.32
C PHE A 43 5.79 3.72 -16.46
N VAL A 44 5.87 2.60 -15.75
CA VAL A 44 7.06 2.18 -15.02
C VAL A 44 7.24 0.68 -15.17
N ASP A 45 8.49 0.25 -15.41
CA ASP A 45 8.84 -1.16 -15.43
C ASP A 45 9.24 -1.61 -14.02
N VAL A 46 8.53 -2.59 -13.48
CA VAL A 46 8.74 -3.12 -12.11
C VAL A 46 9.14 -4.59 -12.16
N THR A 47 9.89 -5.04 -11.15
CA THR A 47 10.14 -6.47 -10.92
C THR A 47 9.34 -6.84 -9.69
N ASP A 48 8.36 -7.72 -9.84
CA ASP A 48 7.39 -8.02 -8.79
C ASP A 48 7.24 -9.54 -8.63
N SER A 49 7.17 -9.98 -7.37
CA SER A 49 7.15 -11.39 -6.99
C SER A 49 5.98 -12.17 -7.59
N HIS A 50 4.89 -11.50 -7.97
CA HIS A 50 3.76 -12.14 -8.60
C HIS A 50 3.98 -12.50 -10.10
N PHE A 51 5.09 -12.07 -10.70
CA PHE A 51 5.45 -12.33 -12.10
C PHE A 51 6.88 -12.89 -12.21
N PRO A 52 7.14 -14.09 -11.66
CA PRO A 52 8.50 -14.62 -11.54
C PRO A 52 9.17 -14.95 -12.88
N ASP A 53 8.39 -15.20 -13.94
CA ASP A 53 8.91 -15.64 -15.24
C ASP A 53 9.48 -14.51 -16.10
N VAL A 54 9.38 -13.25 -15.65
CA VAL A 54 9.87 -12.09 -16.40
C VAL A 54 10.78 -11.22 -15.57
N LYS A 55 11.78 -10.64 -16.25
CA LYS A 55 12.68 -9.66 -15.61
C LYS A 55 11.93 -8.44 -15.11
N ARG A 56 10.95 -7.96 -15.89
CA ARG A 56 10.16 -6.76 -15.60
C ARG A 56 8.76 -6.83 -16.20
N VAL A 57 7.82 -6.19 -15.54
CA VAL A 57 6.43 -5.97 -15.95
C VAL A 57 6.21 -4.49 -16.13
N ARG A 58 5.60 -4.10 -17.25
CA ARG A 58 5.27 -2.69 -17.51
C ARG A 58 3.91 -2.36 -16.92
N VAL A 59 3.89 -1.40 -16.00
CA VAL A 59 2.68 -0.90 -15.36
C VAL A 59 2.35 0.49 -15.88
N PHE A 60 1.07 0.76 -16.11
CA PHE A 60 0.54 2.04 -16.59
C PHE A 60 -0.39 2.63 -15.50
N PRO A 61 0.16 3.31 -14.48
CA PRO A 61 -0.58 3.69 -13.28
C PRO A 61 -1.77 4.61 -13.58
N LYS A 62 -1.61 5.55 -14.52
CA LYS A 62 -2.67 6.49 -14.92
C LYS A 62 -3.84 5.82 -15.63
N ASN A 63 -3.60 4.69 -16.31
CA ASN A 63 -4.61 3.96 -17.06
C ASN A 63 -5.14 2.73 -16.31
N ASN A 64 -4.69 2.50 -15.08
CA ASN A 64 -5.14 1.40 -14.23
C ASN A 64 -4.99 0.01 -14.87
N TYR A 65 -3.88 -0.23 -15.57
CA TYR A 65 -3.54 -1.56 -16.03
C TYR A 65 -2.03 -1.82 -16.02
N LEU A 66 -1.67 -3.10 -16.10
CA LEU A 66 -0.32 -3.52 -16.48
C LEU A 66 -0.40 -4.46 -17.68
N SER A 67 0.71 -4.54 -18.40
CA SER A 67 0.87 -5.44 -19.55
C SER A 67 1.89 -6.53 -19.21
N TYR A 68 1.46 -7.78 -19.29
CA TYR A 68 2.28 -8.97 -19.05
C TYR A 68 2.03 -9.99 -20.16
N LEU A 69 3.08 -10.33 -20.93
CA LEU A 69 3.02 -11.31 -22.02
C LEU A 69 1.86 -11.10 -23.03
N GLY A 70 1.54 -9.83 -23.32
CA GLY A 70 0.44 -9.47 -24.23
C GLY A 70 -0.95 -9.42 -23.58
N VAL A 71 -1.07 -9.83 -22.31
CA VAL A 71 -2.30 -9.77 -21.53
C VAL A 71 -2.33 -8.49 -20.69
N LYS A 72 -3.50 -7.86 -20.62
CA LYS A 72 -3.74 -6.70 -19.74
C LYS A 72 -4.39 -7.14 -18.44
N TYR A 73 -3.75 -6.84 -17.32
CA TYR A 73 -4.30 -7.07 -15.99
C TYR A 73 -4.82 -5.77 -15.38
N ARG A 74 -5.91 -5.88 -14.63
CA ARG A 74 -6.52 -4.74 -13.94
C ARG A 74 -5.65 -4.32 -12.76
N LEU A 75 -5.51 -3.02 -12.58
CA LEU A 75 -4.77 -2.39 -11.49
C LEU A 75 -5.75 -1.52 -10.69
N SER A 76 -5.57 -1.45 -9.38
CA SER A 76 -6.32 -0.56 -8.49
C SER A 76 -5.37 0.13 -7.53
N ARG A 77 -5.65 1.39 -7.24
CA ARG A 77 -4.97 2.18 -6.21
C ARG A 77 -6.02 2.53 -5.15
N ILE A 78 -5.89 1.95 -3.97
CA ILE A 78 -6.83 2.18 -2.86
C ILE A 78 -6.18 3.06 -1.80
N MET A 79 -6.95 3.95 -1.20
CA MET A 79 -6.54 4.70 -0.01
C MET A 79 -6.77 3.82 1.22
N GLN A 80 -5.75 3.63 2.03
CA GLN A 80 -5.88 2.96 3.32
C GLN A 80 -6.33 3.98 4.38
N PRO A 81 -7.46 3.75 5.07
CA PRO A 81 -7.83 4.59 6.19
C PRO A 81 -6.81 4.48 7.32
N ASP A 82 -6.40 5.63 7.83
CA ASP A 82 -5.48 5.85 8.95
C ASP A 82 -5.92 5.11 10.23
N ALA A 83 -7.19 4.70 10.29
CA ALA A 83 -7.88 4.11 11.45
C ALA A 83 -7.24 2.84 12.02
N TRP A 84 -6.32 2.18 11.29
CA TRP A 84 -5.57 1.04 11.81
C TRP A 84 -4.49 1.43 12.84
N LEU A 85 -4.01 2.68 12.84
CA LEU A 85 -3.05 3.16 13.84
C LEU A 85 -3.72 3.43 15.20
N ASP A 86 -5.01 3.75 15.22
CA ASP A 86 -5.74 3.96 16.47
C ASP A 86 -5.93 2.62 17.21
N HIS A 87 -6.25 1.53 16.50
CA HIS A 87 -6.49 0.21 17.12
C HIS A 87 -5.21 -0.44 17.67
N VAL A 88 -4.07 -0.32 16.99
CA VAL A 88 -2.78 -0.89 17.44
C VAL A 88 -2.24 -0.15 18.66
N ASN A 89 -2.38 1.18 18.69
CA ASN A 89 -1.97 1.98 19.85
C ASN A 89 -2.87 1.71 21.06
N LEU A 90 -4.19 1.56 20.86
CA LEU A 90 -5.13 1.19 21.92
C LEU A 90 -4.83 -0.19 22.51
N HIS A 91 -4.50 -1.19 21.69
CA HIS A 91 -4.17 -2.53 22.19
C HIS A 91 -2.88 -2.52 23.03
N ARG A 92 -1.86 -1.78 22.57
CA ARG A 92 -0.57 -1.65 23.27
C ARG A 92 -0.68 -0.87 24.57
N GLU A 93 -1.52 0.15 24.63
CA GLU A 93 -1.79 0.91 25.86
C GLU A 93 -2.59 0.10 26.88
N LYS A 94 -3.53 -0.73 26.41
CA LYS A 94 -4.31 -1.62 27.27
C LYS A 94 -3.42 -2.67 27.95
N GLU A 95 -2.52 -3.32 27.22
CA GLU A 95 -1.54 -4.26 27.78
C GLU A 95 -0.60 -3.60 28.80
N LYS A 96 -0.23 -2.33 28.54
CA LYS A 96 0.64 -1.56 29.44
C LYS A 96 -0.06 -1.09 30.72
N MET A 97 -1.37 -0.81 30.65
CA MET A 97 -2.18 -0.49 31.83
C MET A 97 -2.48 -1.74 32.66
N GLU A 98 -2.84 -2.84 32.02
CA GLU A 98 -3.12 -4.12 32.70
C GLU A 98 -1.85 -4.65 33.38
N GLY A 99 -0.68 -4.60 32.74
CA GLY A 99 0.60 -5.01 33.35
C GLY A 99 1.08 -4.13 34.51
N ARG A 100 0.56 -2.90 34.64
CA ARG A 100 0.89 -1.98 35.76
C ARG A 100 0.05 -2.26 37.01
N ILE A 101 -1.13 -2.85 36.88
CA ILE A 101 -2.02 -3.14 38.01
C ILE A 101 -1.50 -4.32 38.85
N TRP A 102 -0.80 -5.28 38.22
CA TRP A 102 -0.27 -6.48 38.88
C TRP A 102 1.09 -6.29 39.60
N THR A 103 1.72 -5.12 39.49
CA THR A 103 3.06 -4.86 40.08
C THR A 103 3.02 -4.00 41.35
N ILE A 104 1.83 -3.70 41.88
CA ILE A 104 1.62 -2.83 43.05
C ILE A 104 1.07 -3.58 44.28
N SER A 105 1.23 -4.90 44.37
CA SER A 105 0.86 -5.71 45.55
C SER A 105 2.07 -6.25 46.28
#